data_AF-A0A7J8JB08-F1
#
_entry.id   AF-A0A7J8JB08-F1
#
_cell.length_a   1.000
_cell.length_b   1.000
_cell.length_c   1.000
_cell.angle_alpha   90.00
_cell.angle_beta   90.00
_cell.angle_gamma   90.00
#
_symmetry.space_group_name_H-M   'P 1'
#
loop_
_entity.id
_entity.type
_entity.pdbx_description
1 polymer ?
#
loop_
_entity_poly.entity_id
_entity_poly.type
_entity_poly.pdbx_seq_one_letter_code
_entity_poly.pdbx_strand_id
1 'polypeptide(L)'
;MENMNKRDRPFIAIQKNDSSDNLVFHMKNGIRSIKYKPVDYQQLHALTEAKKLASASIELKIRKAVQTSKISKEQTLIKQHKQVWWQELQRLHEVRCKMEFEIKLFLNEENIGNECLSDLTNFEQELSEQWCTYLKNVINPIQRLRADLKYRQHHISQHSHSHTQLNPVKVLEEVDFVKEQLKAVFEKLSLEQQKLENNLSEWNIKILDHSSEEKSNLLSELPMELETLECPYPDLKSSICNEFCNFTEKYQKKLQDFDLQLEDIYR
;
A
#
# COMPACT_ATOMS: atom_id res chain seq x y z
N MET A 1 -36.13 4.97 21.64
CA MET A 1 -36.73 6.32 21.80
C MET A 1 -35.78 7.26 21.09
N GLU A 2 -36.12 7.92 19.99
CA GLU A 2 -37.24 8.85 19.87
C GLU A 2 -37.62 9.07 18.39
N ASN A 3 -38.91 9.28 18.14
CA ASN A 3 -39.59 9.24 16.85
C ASN A 3 -39.20 10.39 15.90
N MET A 4 -38.93 10.04 14.64
CA MET A 4 -38.94 10.93 13.49
C MET A 4 -40.39 11.22 13.07
N ASN A 5 -40.91 12.41 13.37
CA ASN A 5 -42.19 12.82 12.83
C ASN A 5 -42.20 14.32 12.50
N LYS A 6 -41.82 14.68 11.27
CA LYS A 6 -42.07 16.01 10.67
C LYS A 6 -42.29 15.88 9.16
N ARG A 7 -43.38 15.21 8.77
CA ARG A 7 -44.06 15.52 7.52
C ARG A 7 -45.40 16.11 7.90
N ASP A 8 -45.66 17.29 7.35
CA ASP A 8 -46.95 17.96 7.13
C ASP A 8 -46.76 19.47 7.25
N ARG A 9 -46.20 20.06 6.19
CA ARG A 9 -46.47 21.46 5.89
C ARG A 9 -47.64 21.47 4.92
N PRO A 10 -48.78 22.09 5.26
CA PRO A 10 -49.86 22.26 4.30
C PRO A 10 -49.40 23.21 3.19
N PHE A 11 -49.75 22.87 1.95
CA PHE A 11 -49.59 23.75 0.80
C PHE A 11 -50.44 25.01 1.03
N ILE A 12 -49.79 26.13 1.36
CA ILE A 12 -50.46 27.44 1.38
C ILE A 12 -50.57 27.90 -0.07
N ALA A 13 -51.76 27.75 -0.65
CA ALA A 13 -52.11 28.40 -1.90
C ALA A 13 -52.24 29.91 -1.63
N ILE A 14 -51.31 30.71 -2.17
CA ILE A 14 -51.43 32.17 -2.18
C ILE A 14 -52.55 32.52 -3.16
N GLN A 15 -53.74 32.77 -2.63
CA GLN A 15 -54.88 33.29 -3.38
C GLN A 15 -54.59 34.77 -3.68
N LYS A 16 -54.37 35.11 -4.96
CA LYS A 16 -54.29 36.51 -5.40
C LYS A 16 -55.70 37.11 -5.35
N ASN A 17 -55.97 37.91 -4.33
CA ASN A 17 -57.22 38.65 -4.13
C ASN A 17 -57.29 39.95 -4.94
N ASP A 18 -57.23 39.89 -6.27
CA ASP A 18 -57.36 41.09 -7.12
C ASP A 18 -58.61 41.10 -8.01
N SER A 19 -59.65 40.29 -7.72
CA SER A 19 -60.82 40.22 -8.61
C SER A 19 -62.17 39.95 -7.93
N SER A 20 -62.36 40.36 -6.67
CA SER A 20 -63.71 40.36 -6.07
C SER A 20 -64.59 41.48 -6.62
N ASP A 21 -64.00 42.64 -6.92
CA ASP A 21 -64.77 43.86 -7.26
C ASP A 21 -65.34 43.82 -8.68
N ASN A 22 -64.64 43.15 -9.61
CA ASN A 22 -65.15 42.95 -10.97
C ASN A 22 -66.33 41.97 -11.01
N LEU A 23 -66.41 41.02 -10.06
CA LEU A 23 -67.48 40.01 -10.03
C LEU A 23 -68.83 40.62 -9.65
N VAL A 24 -68.81 41.60 -8.74
CA VAL A 24 -70.03 42.31 -8.27
C VAL A 24 -70.61 43.21 -9.37
N PHE A 25 -69.78 43.74 -10.27
CA PHE A 25 -70.24 44.58 -11.37
C PHE A 25 -70.95 43.79 -12.49
N HIS A 26 -70.61 42.50 -12.66
CA HIS A 26 -71.20 41.64 -13.70
C HIS A 26 -72.59 41.09 -13.33
N MET A 27 -72.95 41.04 -12.05
CA MET A 27 -74.24 40.50 -11.61
C MET A 27 -75.39 41.53 -11.76
N LYS A 28 -75.06 42.83 -11.77
CA LYS A 28 -76.04 43.92 -11.74
C LYS A 28 -76.51 44.37 -13.13
N ASN A 29 -75.68 44.15 -14.16
CA ASN A 29 -75.99 44.49 -15.54
C ASN A 29 -75.99 43.21 -16.37
N GLY A 30 -77.17 42.70 -16.71
CA GLY A 30 -77.38 41.46 -17.46
C GLY A 30 -76.76 41.47 -18.87
N ILE A 31 -75.44 41.38 -18.96
CA ILE A 31 -74.68 41.26 -20.20
C ILE A 31 -74.29 39.79 -20.36
N ARG A 32 -75.14 39.07 -21.07
CA ARG A 32 -74.91 37.70 -21.49
C ARG A 32 -73.93 37.68 -22.68
N SER A 33 -72.62 37.77 -22.42
CA SER A 33 -71.61 37.13 -23.28
C SER A 33 -70.27 37.01 -22.57
N ILE A 34 -69.94 35.81 -22.11
CA ILE A 34 -68.52 35.42 -21.95
C ILE A 34 -68.33 34.28 -22.94
N LYS A 35 -68.22 34.62 -24.23
CA LYS A 35 -67.66 33.67 -25.19
C LYS A 35 -66.20 33.50 -24.76
N TYR A 36 -65.83 32.30 -24.35
CA TYR A 36 -64.45 31.96 -24.00
C TYR A 36 -63.53 32.46 -25.11
N LYS A 37 -62.50 33.23 -24.77
CA LYS A 37 -61.47 33.60 -25.75
C LYS A 37 -60.85 32.29 -26.25
N PRO A 38 -60.69 32.12 -27.58
CA PRO A 38 -60.06 30.94 -28.13
C PRO A 38 -58.66 30.80 -27.54
N VAL A 39 -58.33 29.58 -27.11
CA VAL A 39 -57.02 29.26 -26.53
C VAL A 39 -55.94 29.52 -27.58
N ASP A 40 -54.99 30.39 -27.25
CA ASP A 40 -53.82 30.61 -28.09
C ASP A 40 -52.82 29.46 -27.91
N TYR A 41 -52.93 28.46 -28.78
CA TYR A 41 -52.06 27.30 -28.77
C TYR A 41 -50.59 27.64 -29.07
N GLN A 42 -50.31 28.73 -29.79
CA GLN A 42 -48.93 29.16 -30.05
C GLN A 42 -48.28 29.69 -28.77
N GLN A 43 -49.00 30.51 -28.00
CA GLN A 43 -48.51 31.00 -26.71
C GLN A 43 -48.31 29.86 -25.70
N LEU A 44 -49.22 28.89 -25.65
CA LEU A 44 -49.12 27.72 -24.77
C LEU A 44 -47.92 26.82 -25.14
N HIS A 45 -47.70 26.62 -26.43
CA HIS A 45 -46.55 25.86 -26.94
C HIS A 45 -45.23 26.56 -26.58
N ALA A 46 -45.14 27.87 -26.81
CA ALA A 46 -43.96 28.66 -26.45
C ALA A 46 -43.66 28.60 -24.95
N LEU A 47 -44.68 28.66 -24.09
CA LEU A 47 -44.52 28.54 -22.64
C LEU A 47 -44.07 27.13 -22.22
N THR A 48 -44.59 26.10 -22.88
CA THR A 48 -44.20 24.69 -22.63
C THR A 48 -42.75 24.46 -23.02
N GLU A 49 -42.34 24.91 -24.20
CA GLU A 49 -40.94 24.79 -24.66
C GLU A 49 -40.00 25.61 -23.77
N ALA A 50 -40.37 26.82 -23.36
CA ALA A 50 -39.58 27.61 -22.40
C ALA A 50 -39.41 26.88 -21.06
N LYS A 51 -40.47 26.26 -20.53
CA LYS A 51 -40.39 25.45 -19.30
C LYS A 51 -39.53 24.20 -19.48
N LYS A 52 -39.63 23.53 -20.63
CA LYS A 52 -38.82 22.36 -20.96
C LYS A 52 -37.34 22.70 -21.02
N LEU A 53 -36.98 23.81 -21.66
CA LEU A 53 -35.61 24.34 -21.71
C LEU A 53 -35.11 24.74 -20.31
N ALA A 54 -35.94 25.41 -19.51
CA ALA A 54 -35.60 25.75 -18.13
C ALA A 54 -35.36 24.51 -17.27
N SER A 55 -36.20 23.47 -17.40
CA SER A 55 -36.06 22.20 -16.69
C SER A 55 -34.79 21.46 -17.10
N ALA A 56 -34.48 21.38 -18.40
CA ALA A 56 -33.24 20.77 -18.90
C ALA A 56 -31.99 21.52 -18.39
N SER A 57 -32.05 22.85 -18.30
CA SER A 57 -30.96 23.67 -17.73
C SER A 57 -30.75 23.40 -16.24
N ILE A 58 -31.84 23.25 -15.46
CA ILE A 58 -31.78 22.89 -14.05
C ILE A 58 -31.20 21.47 -13.89
N GLU A 59 -31.66 20.52 -14.68
CA GLU A 59 -31.16 19.14 -14.64
C GLU A 59 -29.65 19.09 -14.94
N LEU A 60 -29.19 19.83 -15.93
CA LEU A 60 -27.76 19.93 -16.25
C LEU A 60 -26.95 20.51 -15.08
N LYS A 61 -27.48 21.52 -14.38
CA LYS A 61 -26.83 22.08 -13.18
C LYS A 61 -26.78 21.05 -12.04
N ILE A 62 -27.86 20.28 -11.83
CA ILE A 62 -27.90 19.20 -10.83
C ILE A 62 -26.85 18.14 -11.16
N ARG A 63 -26.80 17.65 -12.40
CA ARG A 63 -25.81 16.65 -12.83
C ARG A 63 -24.38 17.15 -12.61
N LYS A 64 -24.09 18.42 -12.96
CA LYS A 64 -22.78 19.03 -12.72
C LYS A 64 -22.44 19.08 -11.22
N ALA A 65 -23.37 19.52 -10.38
CA ALA A 65 -23.16 19.60 -8.93
C ALA A 65 -22.93 18.22 -8.29
N VAL A 66 -23.64 17.19 -8.76
CA VAL A 66 -23.44 15.81 -8.30
C VAL A 66 -22.06 15.29 -8.68
N GLN A 67 -21.62 15.52 -9.92
CA GLN A 67 -20.30 15.11 -10.40
C GLN A 67 -19.18 15.81 -9.62
N THR A 68 -19.27 17.13 -9.41
CA THR A 68 -18.26 17.86 -8.62
C THR A 68 -18.25 17.41 -7.16
N SER A 69 -19.41 17.13 -6.56
CA SER A 69 -19.49 16.56 -5.21
C SER A 69 -18.83 15.18 -5.13
N LYS A 70 -19.07 14.30 -6.11
CA LYS A 70 -18.44 12.97 -6.18
C LYS A 70 -16.91 13.08 -6.26
N ILE A 71 -16.41 13.87 -7.20
CA ILE A 71 -14.96 14.09 -7.36
C ILE A 71 -14.34 14.69 -6.08
N SER A 72 -15.02 15.65 -5.46
CA SER A 72 -14.53 16.26 -4.21
C SER A 72 -14.44 15.24 -3.08
N LYS A 73 -15.44 14.35 -2.94
CA LYS A 73 -15.41 13.27 -1.93
C LYS A 73 -14.28 12.29 -2.19
N GLU A 74 -14.09 11.87 -3.44
CA GLU A 74 -13.00 10.97 -3.85
C GLU A 74 -11.64 11.61 -3.56
N GLN A 75 -11.45 12.89 -3.89
CA GLN A 75 -10.20 13.61 -3.61
C GLN A 75 -9.92 13.72 -2.10
N THR A 76 -10.93 14.00 -1.29
CA THR A 76 -10.78 14.04 0.17
C THR A 76 -10.44 12.67 0.74
N LEU A 77 -11.09 11.61 0.25
CA LEU A 77 -10.80 10.23 0.67
C LEU A 77 -9.37 9.82 0.31
N ILE A 78 -8.91 10.14 -0.92
CA ILE A 78 -7.53 9.87 -1.34
C ILE A 78 -6.53 10.61 -0.45
N LYS A 79 -6.80 11.87 -0.09
CA LYS A 79 -5.93 12.63 0.83
C LYS A 79 -5.86 11.97 2.20
N GLN A 80 -7.00 11.54 2.75
CA GLN A 80 -7.05 10.82 4.02
C GLN A 80 -6.30 9.49 3.96
N HIS A 81 -6.54 8.68 2.93
CA HIS A 81 -5.81 7.41 2.73
C HIS A 81 -4.31 7.63 2.63
N LYS A 82 -3.86 8.62 1.86
CA LYS A 82 -2.43 8.96 1.78
C LYS A 82 -1.85 9.34 3.13
N GLN A 83 -2.58 10.14 3.92
CA GLN A 83 -2.13 10.53 5.26
C GLN A 83 -2.00 9.33 6.19
N VAL A 84 -3.00 8.46 6.23
CA VAL A 84 -2.97 7.23 7.03
C VAL A 84 -1.82 6.33 6.58
N TRP A 85 -1.64 6.15 5.27
CA TRP A 85 -0.53 5.37 4.74
C TRP A 85 0.84 5.92 5.11
N TRP A 86 1.01 7.25 5.09
CA TRP A 86 2.26 7.88 5.53
C TRP A 86 2.52 7.65 7.01
N GLN A 87 1.49 7.76 7.86
CA GLN A 87 1.60 7.48 9.29
C GLN A 87 1.95 6.01 9.54
N GLU A 88 1.31 5.08 8.83
CA GLU A 88 1.57 3.66 8.99
C GLU A 88 2.96 3.27 8.49
N LEU A 89 3.39 3.83 7.35
CA LEU A 89 4.75 3.64 6.85
C LEU A 89 5.79 4.11 7.87
N GLN A 90 5.56 5.27 8.50
CA GLN A 90 6.45 5.77 9.54
C GLN A 90 6.43 4.87 10.78
N ARG A 91 5.24 4.47 11.27
CA ARG A 91 5.10 3.57 12.41
C ARG A 91 5.81 2.24 12.18
N LEU A 92 5.62 1.63 11.01
CA LEU A 92 6.27 0.38 10.62
C LEU A 92 7.79 0.54 10.51
N HIS A 93 8.25 1.66 9.94
CA HIS A 93 9.68 1.96 9.87
C HIS A 93 10.30 2.09 11.27
N GLU A 94 9.66 2.80 12.19
CA GLU A 94 10.12 2.94 13.57
C GLU A 94 10.15 1.59 14.30
N VAL A 95 9.12 0.76 14.15
CA VAL A 95 9.08 -0.59 14.73
C VAL A 95 10.21 -1.46 14.16
N ARG A 96 10.41 -1.42 12.84
CA ARG A 96 11.50 -2.16 12.18
C ARG A 96 12.86 -1.72 12.72
N CYS A 97 13.12 -0.41 12.80
CA CYS A 97 14.39 0.10 13.30
C CYS A 97 14.64 -0.27 14.77
N LYS A 98 13.61 -0.29 15.62
CA LYS A 98 13.73 -0.77 17.01
C LYS A 98 14.10 -2.25 17.06
N MET A 99 13.40 -3.09 16.31
CA MET A 99 13.68 -4.52 16.25
C MET A 99 15.08 -4.80 15.69
N GLU A 100 15.48 -4.13 14.61
CA GLU A 100 16.83 -4.22 14.04
C GLU A 100 17.90 -3.82 15.07
N PHE A 101 17.65 -2.80 15.87
CA PHE A 101 18.56 -2.39 16.94
C PHE A 101 18.64 -3.44 18.07
N GLU A 102 17.51 -4.01 18.50
CA GLU A 102 17.48 -5.07 19.50
C GLU A 102 18.22 -6.33 19.03
N ILE A 103 18.03 -6.74 17.77
CA ILE A 103 18.78 -7.84 17.15
C ILE A 103 20.27 -7.54 17.15
N LYS A 104 20.68 -6.33 16.76
CA LYS A 104 22.09 -5.93 16.77
C LYS A 104 22.68 -5.93 18.17
N LEU A 105 21.92 -5.48 19.17
CA LEU A 105 22.36 -5.52 20.56
C LEU A 105 22.59 -6.96 21.01
N PHE A 106 21.64 -7.86 20.72
CA PHE A 106 21.76 -9.29 21.00
C PHE A 106 22.97 -9.94 20.32
N LEU A 107 23.24 -9.62 19.06
CA LEU A 107 24.40 -10.15 18.33
C LEU A 107 25.74 -9.65 18.89
N ASN A 108 25.77 -8.45 19.45
CA ASN A 108 26.97 -7.82 20.01
C ASN A 108 27.23 -8.18 21.49
N GLU A 109 26.27 -8.76 22.19
CA GLU A 109 26.48 -9.25 23.56
C GLU A 109 27.47 -10.43 23.53
N GLU A 110 28.55 -10.33 24.31
CA GLU A 110 29.54 -11.40 24.50
C GLU A 110 28.92 -12.58 25.26
N ASN A 111 28.05 -13.34 24.59
CA ASN A 111 27.55 -14.61 25.09
C ASN A 111 28.60 -15.71 24.85
N ILE A 112 28.89 -16.48 25.88
CA ILE A 112 29.82 -17.61 25.84
C ILE A 112 29.22 -18.68 24.89
N GLY A 113 29.84 -18.89 23.72
CA GLY A 113 29.38 -19.86 22.69
C GLY A 113 28.98 -19.26 21.32
N ASN A 114 29.40 -18.02 21.01
CA ASN A 114 28.91 -17.16 19.92
C ASN A 114 29.45 -17.49 18.49
N GLU A 115 30.19 -18.56 18.23
CA GLU A 115 30.82 -18.79 16.90
C GLU A 115 29.84 -18.67 15.71
N CYS A 116 28.61 -19.18 15.87
CA CYS A 116 27.52 -19.04 14.89
C CYS A 116 26.99 -17.58 14.72
N LEU A 117 26.90 -16.80 15.80
CA LEU A 117 26.45 -15.39 15.69
C LEU A 117 27.55 -14.49 15.10
N SER A 118 28.82 -14.86 15.33
CA SER A 118 29.97 -14.22 14.68
C SER A 118 29.92 -14.42 13.16
N ASP A 119 29.58 -15.62 12.68
CA ASP A 119 29.36 -15.87 11.26
C ASP A 119 28.25 -14.99 10.67
N LEU A 120 27.14 -14.78 11.39
CA LEU A 120 26.06 -13.87 10.95
C LEU A 120 26.55 -12.43 10.76
N THR A 121 27.38 -11.92 11.68
CA THR A 121 27.95 -10.56 11.54
C THR A 121 28.92 -10.46 10.35
N ASN A 122 29.69 -11.52 10.08
CA ASN A 122 30.57 -11.58 8.90
C ASN A 122 29.75 -11.57 7.60
N PHE A 123 28.64 -12.32 7.54
CA PHE A 123 27.73 -12.28 6.39
C PHE A 123 27.06 -10.92 6.20
N GLU A 124 26.65 -10.23 7.28
CA GLU A 124 26.10 -8.86 7.19
C GLU A 124 27.12 -7.92 6.53
N GLN A 125 28.38 -8.00 6.95
CA GLN A 125 29.44 -7.18 6.39
C GLN A 125 29.69 -7.51 4.90
N GLU A 126 29.84 -8.79 4.55
CA GLU A 126 30.07 -9.21 3.17
C GLU A 126 28.93 -8.75 2.25
N LEU A 127 27.67 -8.92 2.68
CA LEU A 127 26.50 -8.46 1.93
C LEU A 127 26.49 -6.94 1.76
N SER A 128 26.88 -6.18 2.79
CA SER A 128 26.99 -4.73 2.71
C SER A 128 28.04 -4.27 1.69
N GLU A 129 29.19 -4.94 1.66
CA GLU A 129 30.28 -4.67 0.70
C GLU A 129 29.87 -5.05 -0.73
N GLN A 130 29.25 -6.21 -0.91
CA GLN A 130 28.67 -6.67 -2.18
C GLN A 130 27.63 -5.67 -2.68
N TRP A 131 26.74 -5.20 -1.81
CA TRP A 131 25.70 -4.23 -2.14
C TRP A 131 26.29 -2.87 -2.56
N CYS A 132 27.28 -2.38 -1.82
CA CYS A 132 28.00 -1.14 -2.18
C CYS A 132 28.69 -1.28 -3.54
N THR A 133 29.28 -2.43 -3.81
CA THR A 133 29.95 -2.73 -5.09
C THR A 133 28.93 -2.81 -6.23
N TYR A 134 27.82 -3.50 -6.01
CA TYR A 134 26.70 -3.57 -6.95
C TYR A 134 26.14 -2.19 -7.28
N LEU A 135 25.83 -1.37 -6.27
CA LEU A 135 25.34 0.00 -6.46
C LEU A 135 26.33 0.85 -7.25
N LYS A 136 27.63 0.77 -6.94
CA LYS A 136 28.67 1.45 -7.72
C LYS A 136 28.68 0.98 -9.17
N ASN A 137 28.59 -0.33 -9.40
CA ASN A 137 28.61 -0.92 -10.75
C ASN A 137 27.37 -0.57 -11.57
N VAL A 138 26.21 -0.35 -10.94
CA VAL A 138 24.97 0.05 -11.64
C VAL A 138 24.89 1.57 -11.82
N ILE A 139 25.19 2.34 -10.79
CA ILE A 139 25.01 3.80 -10.79
C ILE A 139 26.12 4.52 -11.57
N ASN A 140 27.39 4.11 -11.41
CA ASN A 140 28.50 4.82 -12.04
C ASN A 140 28.42 4.83 -13.57
N PRO A 141 28.09 3.72 -14.27
CA PRO A 141 27.91 3.76 -15.72
C PRO A 141 26.81 4.71 -16.17
N ILE A 142 25.68 4.78 -15.45
CA ILE A 142 24.57 5.70 -15.76
C ILE A 142 25.03 7.15 -15.57
N GLN A 143 25.74 7.45 -14.49
CA GLN A 143 26.29 8.78 -14.24
C GLN A 143 27.33 9.18 -15.30
N ARG A 144 28.21 8.25 -15.71
CA ARG A 144 29.19 8.46 -16.78
C ARG A 144 28.51 8.73 -18.12
N LEU A 145 27.51 7.92 -18.49
CA LEU A 145 26.72 8.13 -19.70
C LEU A 145 26.02 9.49 -19.67
N ARG A 146 25.42 9.86 -18.54
CA ARG A 146 24.78 11.17 -18.38
C ARG A 146 25.77 12.33 -18.52
N ALA A 147 26.98 12.19 -17.98
CA ALA A 147 28.02 13.20 -18.12
C ALA A 147 28.52 13.32 -19.56
N ASP A 148 28.75 12.18 -20.23
CA ASP A 148 29.17 12.13 -21.63
C ASP A 148 28.12 12.73 -22.57
N LEU A 149 26.84 12.38 -22.39
CA LEU A 149 25.75 12.97 -23.17
C LEU A 149 25.64 14.49 -22.99
N LYS A 150 25.80 14.99 -21.75
CA LYS A 150 25.85 16.44 -21.47
C LYS A 150 27.05 17.10 -22.15
N TYR A 151 28.23 16.46 -22.11
CA TYR A 151 29.43 16.94 -22.77
C TYR A 151 29.24 17.04 -24.29
N ARG A 152 28.76 15.97 -24.93
CA ARG A 152 28.44 15.96 -26.37
C ARG A 152 27.42 17.05 -26.73
N GLN A 153 26.38 17.24 -25.90
CA GLN A 153 25.38 18.30 -26.10
C GLN A 153 25.98 19.71 -26.04
N HIS A 154 26.88 19.98 -25.08
CA HIS A 154 27.54 21.28 -24.98
C HIS A 154 28.48 21.55 -26.16
N HIS A 155 29.20 20.54 -26.65
CA HIS A 155 30.02 20.67 -27.85
C HIS A 155 29.21 20.89 -29.12
N ILE A 156 28.04 20.25 -29.27
CA ILE A 156 27.10 20.51 -30.37
C ILE A 156 26.59 21.95 -30.33
N SER A 157 26.33 22.49 -29.13
CA SER A 157 25.84 23.86 -28.96
C SER A 157 26.92 24.93 -29.17
N GLN A 158 28.20 24.61 -28.98
CA GLN A 158 29.33 25.55 -29.12
C GLN A 158 29.99 25.51 -30.52
N HIS A 159 29.90 24.40 -31.25
CA HIS A 159 30.48 24.23 -32.59
C HIS A 159 29.47 24.47 -33.73
N SER A 160 28.75 25.60 -33.71
CA SER A 160 28.03 26.05 -34.91
C SER A 160 28.97 26.41 -36.09
N HIS A 161 30.30 26.49 -35.86
CA HIS A 161 31.27 26.98 -36.84
C HIS A 161 32.53 26.13 -37.07
N SER A 162 32.62 24.89 -36.58
CA SER A 162 33.67 23.97 -37.04
C SER A 162 33.17 22.55 -37.20
N HIS A 163 33.38 22.03 -38.42
CA HIS A 163 32.98 20.71 -38.91
C HIS A 163 33.61 19.57 -38.09
N THR A 164 33.08 19.27 -36.90
CA THR A 164 33.19 17.92 -36.34
C THR A 164 31.95 17.16 -36.79
N GLN A 165 32.13 16.29 -37.78
CA GLN A 165 31.06 15.52 -38.40
C GLN A 165 30.55 14.43 -37.43
N LEU A 166 29.74 14.84 -36.46
CA LEU A 166 28.97 13.91 -35.63
C LEU A 166 27.97 13.20 -36.54
N ASN A 167 28.15 11.89 -36.75
CA ASN A 167 27.25 11.10 -37.57
C ASN A 167 26.03 10.68 -36.72
N PRO A 168 24.84 11.26 -36.94
CA PRO A 168 23.65 10.96 -36.15
C PRO A 168 23.19 9.50 -36.30
N VAL A 169 23.51 8.86 -37.42
CA VAL A 169 23.17 7.46 -37.68
C VAL A 169 23.95 6.53 -36.76
N LYS A 170 25.25 6.78 -36.57
CA LYS A 170 26.10 5.98 -35.66
C LYS A 170 25.66 6.09 -34.19
N VAL A 171 25.16 7.26 -33.79
CA VAL A 171 24.65 7.48 -32.43
C VAL A 171 23.34 6.72 -32.21
N LEU A 172 22.46 6.68 -33.21
CA LEU A 172 21.22 5.90 -33.14
C LEU A 172 21.51 4.39 -33.07
N GLU A 173 22.45 3.90 -33.89
CA GLU A 173 22.90 2.50 -33.85
C GLU A 173 23.48 2.12 -32.48
N GLU A 174 24.30 3.00 -31.87
CA GLU A 174 24.85 2.79 -30.53
C GLU A 174 23.77 2.77 -29.44
N VAL A 175 22.76 3.65 -29.55
CA VAL A 175 21.61 3.68 -28.63
C VAL A 175 20.79 2.39 -28.72
N ASP A 176 20.51 1.91 -29.94
CA ASP A 176 19.75 0.68 -30.12
C ASP A 176 20.53 -0.55 -29.65
N PHE A 177 21.85 -0.59 -29.87
CA PHE A 177 22.72 -1.61 -29.29
C PHE A 177 22.67 -1.62 -27.75
N VAL A 178 22.75 -0.46 -27.10
CA VAL A 178 22.65 -0.35 -25.63
C VAL A 178 21.28 -0.80 -25.11
N LYS A 179 20.19 -0.52 -25.84
CA LYS A 179 18.85 -0.99 -25.47
C LYS A 179 18.75 -2.51 -25.52
N GLU A 180 19.28 -3.14 -26.56
CA GLU A 180 19.30 -4.61 -26.66
C GLU A 180 20.15 -5.24 -25.57
N GLN A 181 21.31 -4.66 -25.24
CA GLN A 181 22.11 -5.10 -24.10
C GLN A 181 21.35 -4.97 -22.77
N LEU A 182 20.69 -3.84 -22.55
CA LEU A 182 19.91 -3.59 -21.32
C LEU A 182 18.77 -4.61 -21.19
N LYS A 183 18.07 -4.89 -22.29
CA LYS A 183 17.00 -5.88 -22.34
C LYS A 183 17.52 -7.28 -21.97
N ALA A 184 18.63 -7.72 -22.56
CA ALA A 184 19.24 -9.01 -22.24
C ALA A 184 19.67 -9.10 -20.76
N VAL A 185 20.21 -8.00 -20.19
CA VAL A 185 20.56 -7.95 -18.76
C VAL A 185 19.30 -8.06 -17.89
N PHE A 186 18.21 -7.36 -18.22
CA PHE A 186 16.96 -7.46 -17.46
C PHE A 186 16.34 -8.86 -17.53
N GLU A 187 16.37 -9.52 -18.68
CA GLU A 187 15.89 -10.90 -18.83
C GLU A 187 16.73 -11.88 -18.01
N LYS A 188 18.05 -11.67 -17.92
CA LYS A 188 18.91 -12.48 -17.06
C LYS A 188 18.62 -12.24 -15.58
N LEU A 189 18.47 -10.99 -15.17
CA LEU A 189 18.19 -10.62 -13.78
C LEU A 189 16.82 -11.14 -13.32
N SER A 190 15.80 -11.11 -14.18
CA SER A 190 14.48 -11.65 -13.84
C SER A 190 14.53 -13.17 -13.63
N LEU A 191 15.33 -13.89 -14.42
CA LEU A 191 15.55 -15.33 -14.26
C LEU A 191 16.33 -15.64 -12.98
N GLU A 192 17.38 -14.86 -12.67
CA GLU A 192 18.12 -14.97 -11.41
C GLU A 192 17.22 -14.69 -10.20
N GLN A 193 16.38 -13.65 -10.26
CA GLN A 193 15.38 -13.34 -9.24
C GLN A 193 14.42 -14.50 -9.02
N GLN A 194 13.81 -15.02 -10.10
CA GLN A 194 12.88 -16.14 -10.00
C GLN A 194 13.53 -17.38 -9.39
N LYS A 195 14.79 -17.66 -9.75
CA LYS A 195 15.56 -18.75 -9.17
C LYS A 195 15.78 -18.57 -7.67
N LEU A 196 16.11 -17.36 -7.22
CA LEU A 196 16.27 -17.05 -5.80
C LEU A 196 14.95 -17.18 -5.04
N GLU A 197 13.85 -16.66 -5.58
CA GLU A 197 12.52 -16.78 -4.99
C GLU A 197 12.11 -18.25 -4.82
N ASN A 198 12.33 -19.08 -5.84
CA ASN A 198 12.08 -20.52 -5.76
C ASN A 198 12.95 -21.20 -4.69
N ASN A 199 14.25 -20.90 -4.65
CA ASN A 199 15.16 -21.46 -3.64
C ASN A 199 14.74 -21.08 -2.21
N LEU A 200 14.35 -19.82 -1.98
CA LEU A 200 13.86 -19.37 -0.67
C LEU A 200 12.55 -20.06 -0.29
N SER A 201 11.64 -20.24 -1.24
CA SER A 201 10.41 -20.99 -1.02
C SER A 201 10.68 -22.44 -0.63
N GLU A 202 11.62 -23.11 -1.30
CA GLU A 202 12.03 -24.48 -0.96
C GLU A 202 12.68 -24.57 0.43
N TRP A 203 13.49 -23.57 0.80
CA TRP A 203 14.09 -23.49 2.13
C TRP A 203 13.07 -23.27 3.24
N ASN A 204 12.08 -22.39 3.03
CA ASN A 204 11.01 -22.16 4.01
C ASN A 204 10.23 -23.44 4.33
N ILE A 205 9.98 -24.28 3.32
CA ILE A 205 9.32 -25.59 3.51
C ILE A 205 10.21 -26.51 4.36
N LYS A 206 11.52 -26.59 4.05
CA LYS A 206 12.47 -27.43 4.79
C LYS A 206 12.65 -26.99 6.25
N ILE A 207 12.74 -25.68 6.51
CA ILE A 207 12.90 -25.15 7.87
C ILE A 207 11.68 -25.50 8.73
N LEU A 208 10.47 -25.44 8.16
CA LEU A 208 9.24 -25.80 8.86
C LEU A 208 9.21 -27.29 9.23
N ASP A 209 9.63 -28.16 8.31
CA ASP A 209 9.69 -29.61 8.52
C ASP A 209 10.75 -29.99 9.58
N HIS A 210 11.97 -29.42 9.51
CA HIS A 210 13.05 -29.70 10.46
C HIS A 210 12.77 -29.18 11.89
N SER A 211 12.09 -28.04 12.01
CA SER A 211 11.72 -27.45 13.31
C SER A 211 10.82 -28.35 14.15
N SER A 212 9.98 -29.19 13.55
CA SER A 212 9.04 -30.05 14.28
C SER A 212 9.69 -31.34 14.78
N GLU A 213 10.56 -31.93 13.97
CA GLU A 213 11.18 -33.25 14.22
C GLU A 213 12.41 -33.17 15.14
N GLU A 214 13.26 -32.13 15.05
CA GLU A 214 14.47 -32.02 15.89
C GLU A 214 14.18 -31.47 17.30
N LYS A 215 13.25 -30.52 17.45
CA LYS A 215 12.87 -29.93 18.75
C LYS A 215 12.32 -30.96 19.74
N SER A 216 11.58 -31.95 19.25
CA SER A 216 10.89 -32.94 20.10
C SER A 216 11.83 -34.02 20.63
N ASN A 217 12.86 -34.39 19.87
CA ASN A 217 13.78 -35.47 20.22
C ASN A 217 14.96 -35.01 21.12
N LEU A 218 15.47 -33.79 20.95
CA LEU A 218 16.66 -33.31 21.69
C LEU A 218 16.40 -32.97 23.16
N LEU A 219 15.15 -32.64 23.52
CA LEU A 219 14.80 -32.25 24.88
C LEU A 219 14.26 -33.42 25.73
N SER A 220 14.04 -34.59 25.16
CA SER A 220 13.55 -35.76 25.92
C SER A 220 14.66 -36.59 26.56
N GLU A 221 15.90 -36.46 26.09
CA GLU A 221 17.03 -37.26 26.56
C GLU A 221 17.83 -36.54 27.65
N LEU A 222 18.25 -37.29 28.67
CA LEU A 222 19.15 -36.78 29.70
C LEU A 222 20.54 -36.57 29.09
N PRO A 223 21.23 -35.43 29.34
CA PRO A 223 22.57 -35.22 28.83
C PRO A 223 23.50 -36.35 29.26
N MET A 224 24.24 -36.92 28.30
CA MET A 224 25.17 -38.03 28.54
C MET A 224 26.24 -37.67 29.57
N GLU A 225 26.58 -36.39 29.68
CA GLU A 225 27.50 -35.80 30.66
C GLU A 225 26.97 -35.92 32.10
N LEU A 226 25.64 -35.82 32.27
CA LEU A 226 24.98 -35.96 33.57
C LEU A 226 24.84 -37.44 33.96
N GLU A 227 24.63 -38.29 32.97
CA GLU A 227 24.46 -39.74 33.15
C GLU A 227 25.78 -40.41 33.54
N THR A 228 26.89 -40.03 32.89
CA THR A 228 28.23 -40.59 33.09
C THR A 228 28.97 -40.03 34.31
N LEU A 229 28.48 -38.96 34.94
CA LEU A 229 29.14 -38.32 36.08
C LEU A 229 29.21 -39.25 37.30
N GLU A 230 30.41 -39.60 37.75
CA GLU A 230 30.61 -40.29 39.03
C GLU A 230 30.37 -39.30 40.19
N CYS A 231 29.23 -39.43 40.85
CA CYS A 231 28.88 -38.60 41.99
C CYS A 231 29.10 -39.38 43.30
N PRO A 232 29.87 -38.86 44.27
CA PRO A 232 30.09 -39.51 45.56
C PRO A 232 28.82 -39.61 46.41
N TYR A 233 27.75 -38.89 46.06
CA TYR A 233 26.45 -38.92 46.73
C TYR A 233 25.32 -39.25 45.73
N PRO A 234 24.84 -40.51 45.67
CA PRO A 234 23.85 -40.93 44.69
C PRO A 234 22.50 -40.23 44.83
N ASP A 235 22.10 -39.87 46.06
CA ASP A 235 20.85 -39.14 46.33
C ASP A 235 20.88 -37.71 45.77
N LEU A 236 22.06 -37.09 45.74
CA LEU A 236 22.24 -35.76 45.15
C LEU A 236 22.18 -35.84 43.63
N LYS A 237 22.81 -36.85 43.03
CA LYS A 237 22.75 -37.09 41.58
C LYS A 237 21.31 -37.29 41.11
N SER A 238 20.54 -38.15 41.80
CA SER A 238 19.13 -38.38 41.45
C SER A 238 18.26 -37.13 41.63
N SER A 239 18.50 -36.35 42.68
CA SER A 239 17.82 -35.06 42.90
C SER A 239 18.09 -34.06 41.76
N ILE A 240 19.34 -33.93 41.33
CA ILE A 240 19.72 -33.04 40.22
C ILE A 240 19.13 -33.53 38.89
N CYS A 241 19.18 -34.84 38.60
CA CYS A 241 18.55 -35.40 37.41
C CYS A 241 17.05 -35.14 37.39
N ASN A 242 16.36 -35.32 38.53
CA ASN A 242 14.93 -35.06 38.63
C ASN A 242 14.60 -33.57 38.45
N GLU A 243 15.36 -32.66 39.05
CA GLU A 243 15.17 -31.21 38.83
C GLU A 243 15.43 -30.82 37.38
N PHE A 244 16.43 -31.42 36.73
CA PHE A 244 16.69 -31.22 35.32
C PHE A 244 15.50 -31.69 34.45
N CYS A 245 15.00 -32.91 34.65
CA CYS A 245 13.82 -33.41 33.95
C CYS A 245 12.59 -32.50 34.17
N ASN A 246 12.34 -32.09 35.42
CA ASN A 246 11.25 -31.18 35.76
C ASN A 246 11.40 -29.82 35.05
N PHE A 247 12.61 -29.31 34.94
CA PHE A 247 12.90 -28.06 34.24
C PHE A 247 12.66 -28.21 32.74
N THR A 248 13.17 -29.29 32.15
CA THR A 248 13.02 -29.57 30.72
C THR A 248 11.57 -29.77 30.33
N GLU A 249 10.78 -30.50 31.12
CA GLU A 249 9.32 -30.63 30.90
C GLU A 249 8.60 -29.28 30.94
N LYS A 250 8.92 -28.42 31.91
CA LYS A 250 8.34 -27.07 31.99
C LYS A 250 8.73 -26.22 30.80
N TYR A 251 9.97 -26.33 30.34
CA TYR A 251 10.46 -25.59 29.19
C TYR A 251 9.80 -26.07 27.89
N GLN A 252 9.65 -27.38 27.73
CA GLN A 252 8.97 -27.98 26.59
C GLN A 252 7.49 -27.57 26.51
N LYS A 253 6.78 -27.52 27.65
CA LYS A 253 5.40 -27.00 27.69
C LYS A 253 5.33 -25.54 27.24
N LYS A 254 6.26 -24.69 27.69
CA LYS A 254 6.31 -23.30 27.22
C LYS A 254 6.58 -23.19 25.72
N LEU A 255 7.46 -24.02 25.17
CA LEU A 255 7.71 -24.05 23.74
C LEU A 255 6.45 -24.44 22.96
N GLN A 256 5.71 -25.45 23.42
CA GLN A 256 4.42 -25.84 22.82
C GLN A 256 3.39 -24.70 22.86
N ASP A 257 3.30 -23.98 24.00
CA ASP A 257 2.42 -22.82 24.11
C ASP A 257 2.79 -21.71 23.10
N PHE A 258 4.08 -21.47 22.87
CA PHE A 258 4.54 -20.52 21.85
C PHE A 258 4.25 -20.99 20.42
N ASP A 259 4.46 -22.27 20.13
CA ASP A 259 4.16 -22.83 18.81
C ASP A 259 2.65 -22.71 18.51
N LEU A 260 1.77 -22.95 19.49
CA LEU A 260 0.31 -22.71 19.37
C LEU A 260 -0.04 -21.23 19.12
N GLN A 261 0.62 -20.30 19.82
CA GLN A 261 0.42 -18.87 19.58
C GLN A 261 0.86 -18.44 18.19
N LEU A 262 1.93 -19.04 17.66
CA LEU A 262 2.40 -18.78 16.30
C LEU A 262 1.40 -19.32 15.27
N GLU A 263 0.85 -20.53 15.46
CA GLU A 263 -0.20 -21.07 14.57
C GLU A 263 -1.44 -20.17 14.49
N ASP A 264 -1.88 -19.59 15.62
CA ASP A 264 -3.00 -18.65 15.64
C ASP A 264 -2.71 -17.34 14.89
N ILE A 265 -1.45 -16.92 14.78
CA ILE A 265 -1.04 -15.71 14.02
C ILE A 265 -1.07 -15.97 12.50
N TYR A 266 -0.80 -17.20 12.06
CA TYR A 266 -0.81 -17.57 10.64
C TYR A 266 -2.21 -17.90 10.09
N ARG A 267 -3.23 -17.97 10.94
CA ARG A 267 -4.63 -18.27 10.58
C ARG A 267 -5.45 -17.02 10.24
#